data_AF-A0A377Y5Q2-F1
#
_entry.id   AF-A0A377Y5Q2-F1
#
_cell.length_a   1.000
_cell.length_b   1.000
_cell.length_c   1.000
_cell.angle_alpha   90.00
_cell.angle_beta   90.00
_cell.angle_gamma   90.00
#
_symmetry.space_group_name_H-M   'P 1'
#
loop_
_entity.id
_entity.type
_entity.pdbx_description
1 polymer ?
#
loop_
_entity_poly.entity_id
_entity_poly.type
_entity_poly.pdbx_seq_one_letter_code
_entity_poly.pdbx_strand_id
1 'polypeptide(L)'
;MSNIKEAPVWSDSVHLLSRQERVEGGAGGSANIQAQQLANRTAYLKEALESIPDYRQHTFYPSEGDPDGTIAGVAGTEDGDGFRVALFDAAGVTAAYNIYRNVSGAAQFITAEPNTRYIELISQRIPVSVRGRFYAAILGDDGTVCLGGRKSDGKTEISDGTVIEDALGALHVYHSMNEAVSKTADKMCFVYIDDKGEPHLYSNAGGGAEHVFSFITENKVSQRLKRSGYIAGTVGRNDELLTGTRKEDGAFVTYLSGNIDEKIKWLIENSNGHTSATESHTYADSKGAGTGGTPFPAQLAALIGSGFNAVNYGIGGQKSGQIAMRLGAQPTYVTVEGNAIPAANGSVVITQFNGASATAAPAYPSQDKRLLSTNSDNLTRSIDGWLCGVKCRITREASGLNNNTKVEKYTLTALSGTGVRCLPGSLFVPEYALQDHSGAELWICAGINDFRSGTDADLTDDVAQIIKNVDAMIAFAEKSGRKVLLFSLTADNYSTEFYGGIRYMRILEINYYWSQKYPDYYVRADNGLDVRELLIAAYNANNAQDVIDYGNDITPSSLRSDDRHPNTAGYAIYANAGYQFRNRKGF
;
A
#
# COMPACT_ATOMS: atom_id res chain seq x y z
N MET A 1 -64.23 -4.46 17.51
CA MET A 1 -63.55 -3.83 16.36
C MET A 1 -63.73 -4.75 15.17
N SER A 2 -64.19 -4.23 14.02
CA SER A 2 -64.32 -5.01 12.78
C SER A 2 -62.95 -5.10 12.10
N ASN A 3 -62.38 -6.30 12.04
CA ASN A 3 -61.09 -6.55 11.38
C ASN A 3 -61.32 -7.15 9.98
N ILE A 4 -60.42 -6.86 9.04
CA ILE A 4 -60.35 -7.53 7.74
C ILE A 4 -59.82 -8.95 7.97
N LYS A 5 -60.43 -9.97 7.36
CA LYS A 5 -59.99 -11.36 7.46
C LYS A 5 -59.15 -11.70 6.24
N GLU A 6 -57.85 -11.85 6.41
CA GLU A 6 -56.93 -12.12 5.30
C GLU A 6 -56.98 -13.59 4.87
N ALA A 7 -56.89 -13.83 3.57
CA ALA A 7 -56.70 -15.16 2.97
C ALA A 7 -55.61 -15.06 1.89
N PRO A 8 -54.65 -16.02 1.83
CA PRO A 8 -53.50 -15.96 0.93
C PRO A 8 -53.91 -16.31 -0.50
N VAL A 9 -54.62 -15.39 -1.15
CA VAL A 9 -55.15 -15.57 -2.50
C VAL A 9 -54.78 -14.36 -3.35
N TRP A 10 -54.21 -14.62 -4.52
CA TRP A 10 -54.01 -13.58 -5.52
C TRP A 10 -55.36 -13.21 -6.16
N SER A 11 -55.86 -12.02 -5.85
CA SER A 11 -57.02 -11.46 -6.56
C SER A 11 -56.58 -10.95 -7.92
N ASP A 12 -57.24 -11.30 -9.04
CA ASP A 12 -56.78 -10.90 -10.38
C ASP A 12 -56.91 -9.39 -10.66
N SER A 13 -57.82 -8.72 -9.96
CA SER A 13 -58.04 -7.27 -10.05
C SER A 13 -58.17 -6.63 -8.68
N VAL A 14 -58.05 -5.30 -8.65
CA VAL A 14 -58.33 -4.47 -7.48
C VAL A 14 -59.53 -3.59 -7.83
N HIS A 15 -60.62 -3.75 -7.09
CA HIS A 15 -61.85 -2.99 -7.31
C HIS A 15 -61.61 -1.51 -7.04
N LEU A 16 -62.16 -0.67 -7.92
CA LEU A 16 -62.26 0.76 -7.70
C LEU A 16 -63.74 1.09 -7.58
N LEU A 17 -64.10 1.81 -6.51
CA LEU A 17 -65.45 2.30 -6.31
C LEU A 17 -65.93 3.08 -7.54
N SER A 18 -67.02 2.64 -8.13
CA SER A 18 -67.65 3.35 -9.25
C SER A 18 -68.61 4.42 -8.74
N ARG A 19 -68.95 5.39 -9.59
CA ARG A 19 -69.96 6.42 -9.26
C ARG A 19 -71.38 5.86 -9.07
N GLN A 20 -71.60 4.59 -9.43
CA GLN A 20 -72.89 3.92 -9.34
C GLN A 20 -73.03 3.13 -8.02
N GLU A 21 -71.92 2.96 -7.27
CA GLU A 21 -71.89 2.25 -6.00
C GLU A 21 -72.00 3.21 -4.81
N ARG A 22 -72.66 2.76 -3.74
CA ARG A 22 -72.70 3.50 -2.48
C ARG A 22 -71.45 3.17 -1.65
N VAL A 23 -70.92 4.18 -0.96
CA VAL A 23 -69.78 4.02 -0.04
C VAL A 23 -70.30 3.40 1.26
N GLU A 24 -70.49 2.09 1.24
CA GLU A 24 -70.99 1.30 2.37
C GLU A 24 -69.85 0.55 3.06
N GLY A 25 -69.82 0.61 4.39
CA GLY A 25 -68.88 -0.14 5.23
C GLY A 25 -69.38 -1.56 5.55
N GLY A 26 -68.69 -2.25 6.45
CA GLY A 26 -69.00 -3.65 6.82
C GLY A 26 -68.27 -4.68 5.94
N ALA A 27 -68.37 -5.97 6.30
CA ALA A 27 -67.55 -7.04 5.72
C ALA A 27 -67.78 -7.27 4.21
N GLY A 28 -68.96 -6.89 3.68
CA GLY A 28 -69.29 -6.95 2.25
C GLY A 28 -69.57 -5.59 1.62
N GLY A 29 -69.26 -4.49 2.32
CA GLY A 29 -69.50 -3.14 1.82
C GLY A 29 -68.52 -2.76 0.71
N SER A 30 -69.01 -2.10 -0.35
CA SER A 30 -68.21 -1.73 -1.53
C SER A 30 -66.93 -0.94 -1.19
N ALA A 31 -66.92 -0.20 -0.07
CA ALA A 31 -65.74 0.53 0.38
C ALA A 31 -64.61 -0.36 0.90
N ASN A 32 -64.91 -1.57 1.37
CA ASN A 32 -63.93 -2.49 1.97
C ASN A 32 -63.44 -3.58 1.01
N ILE A 33 -64.06 -3.73 -0.17
CA ILE A 33 -63.65 -4.72 -1.18
C ILE A 33 -62.19 -4.54 -1.58
N GLN A 34 -61.79 -3.28 -1.87
CA GLN A 34 -60.42 -2.95 -2.24
C GLN A 34 -59.42 -3.32 -1.13
N ALA A 35 -59.74 -2.96 0.12
CA ALA A 35 -58.88 -3.25 1.26
C ALA A 35 -58.72 -4.76 1.50
N GLN A 36 -59.81 -5.53 1.35
CA GLN A 36 -59.80 -6.98 1.47
C GLN A 36 -58.96 -7.66 0.36
N GLN A 37 -59.05 -7.18 -0.88
CA GLN A 37 -58.26 -7.70 -2.01
C GLN A 37 -56.76 -7.42 -1.84
N LEU A 38 -56.41 -6.21 -1.37
CA LEU A 38 -55.01 -5.86 -1.09
C LEU A 38 -54.45 -6.65 0.09
N ALA A 39 -55.24 -6.83 1.16
CA ALA A 39 -54.85 -7.64 2.30
C ALA A 39 -54.60 -9.10 1.90
N ASN A 40 -55.47 -9.69 1.06
CA ASN A 40 -55.29 -11.05 0.54
C ASN A 40 -54.04 -11.21 -0.33
N ARG A 41 -53.78 -10.26 -1.24
CA ARG A 41 -52.54 -10.25 -2.04
C ARG A 41 -51.30 -10.10 -1.16
N THR A 42 -51.37 -9.28 -0.10
CA THR A 42 -50.27 -9.09 0.84
C THR A 42 -49.99 -10.37 1.64
N ALA A 43 -51.04 -11.06 2.11
CA ALA A 43 -50.91 -12.37 2.77
C ALA A 43 -50.32 -13.43 1.83
N TYR A 44 -50.75 -13.49 0.57
CA TYR A 44 -50.17 -14.37 -0.45
C TYR A 44 -48.68 -14.09 -0.68
N LEU A 45 -48.29 -12.82 -0.82
CA LEU A 45 -46.89 -12.43 -1.01
C LEU A 45 -46.03 -12.74 0.23
N LYS A 46 -46.59 -12.55 1.42
CA LYS A 46 -45.92 -12.91 2.67
C LYS A 46 -45.68 -14.41 2.75
N GLU A 47 -46.69 -15.23 2.46
CA GLU A 47 -46.55 -16.69 2.46
C GLU A 47 -45.58 -17.16 1.37
N ALA A 48 -45.61 -16.55 0.18
CA ALA A 48 -44.65 -16.83 -0.89
C ALA A 48 -43.21 -16.43 -0.52
N LEU A 49 -43.03 -15.36 0.25
CA LEU A 49 -41.73 -14.93 0.75
C LEU A 49 -41.24 -15.84 1.88
N GLU A 50 -42.13 -16.23 2.79
CA GLU A 50 -41.88 -17.17 3.90
C GLU A 50 -41.66 -18.61 3.40
N SER A 51 -42.12 -18.95 2.20
CA SER A 51 -41.94 -20.27 1.58
C SER A 51 -40.69 -20.39 0.69
N ILE A 52 -39.92 -19.30 0.48
CA ILE A 52 -38.60 -19.40 -0.16
C ILE A 52 -37.71 -20.24 0.76
N PRO A 53 -37.23 -21.42 0.32
CA PRO A 53 -36.35 -22.25 1.13
C PRO A 53 -35.07 -21.47 1.48
N ASP A 54 -34.68 -21.46 2.76
CA ASP A 54 -33.41 -20.87 3.17
C ASP A 54 -32.28 -21.65 2.48
N TYR A 55 -31.55 -21.00 1.57
CA TYR A 55 -30.41 -21.58 0.85
C TYR A 55 -29.35 -22.17 1.81
N ARG A 56 -29.38 -21.82 3.11
CA ARG A 56 -28.55 -22.44 4.15
C ARG A 56 -28.85 -23.92 4.40
N GLN A 57 -30.04 -24.40 4.01
CA GLN A 57 -30.40 -25.82 4.08
C GLN A 57 -29.57 -26.68 3.12
N HIS A 58 -29.07 -26.09 2.03
CA HIS A 58 -28.26 -26.76 1.00
C HIS A 58 -26.81 -26.26 1.04
N THR A 59 -26.01 -26.83 1.93
CA THR A 59 -24.57 -26.51 2.09
C THR A 59 -23.72 -27.63 1.51
N PHE A 60 -22.86 -27.29 0.56
CA PHE A 60 -21.95 -28.22 -0.10
C PHE A 60 -20.49 -27.82 0.13
N TYR A 61 -19.57 -28.76 -0.08
CA TYR A 61 -18.15 -28.61 0.18
C TYR A 61 -17.34 -28.99 -1.06
N PRO A 62 -16.30 -28.22 -1.41
CA PRO A 62 -15.35 -28.59 -2.46
C PRO A 62 -14.74 -29.98 -2.24
N SER A 63 -14.50 -30.70 -3.32
CA SER A 63 -13.82 -32.01 -3.33
C SER A 63 -12.87 -32.13 -4.52
N GLU A 64 -12.03 -33.17 -4.54
CA GLU A 64 -11.03 -33.38 -5.60
C GLU A 64 -11.65 -33.47 -7.02
N GLY A 65 -12.88 -33.97 -7.14
CA GLY A 65 -13.64 -34.02 -8.39
C GLY A 65 -14.61 -32.86 -8.61
N ASP A 66 -14.78 -31.98 -7.61
CA ASP A 66 -15.67 -30.81 -7.64
C ASP A 66 -15.03 -29.66 -6.86
N PRO A 67 -13.97 -29.03 -7.40
CA PRO A 67 -13.09 -28.13 -6.64
C PRO A 67 -13.75 -26.79 -6.25
N ASP A 68 -14.87 -26.45 -6.88
CA ASP A 68 -15.68 -25.28 -6.54
C ASP A 68 -17.02 -25.64 -5.90
N GLY A 69 -17.26 -26.93 -5.63
CA GLY A 69 -18.45 -27.47 -4.97
C GLY A 69 -19.76 -27.29 -5.73
N THR A 70 -19.70 -26.79 -6.98
CA THR A 70 -20.90 -26.43 -7.75
C THR A 70 -21.54 -27.64 -8.41
N ILE A 71 -20.79 -28.70 -8.72
CA ILE A 71 -21.33 -29.92 -9.32
C ILE A 71 -22.25 -30.64 -8.32
N ALA A 72 -21.77 -30.83 -7.08
CA ALA A 72 -22.57 -31.38 -5.99
C ALA A 72 -23.75 -30.48 -5.63
N GLY A 73 -23.54 -29.15 -5.68
CA GLY A 73 -24.58 -28.17 -5.43
C GLY A 73 -25.75 -28.23 -6.42
N VAL A 74 -25.44 -28.29 -7.72
CA VAL A 74 -26.44 -28.44 -8.78
C VAL A 74 -27.11 -29.82 -8.73
N ALA A 75 -26.36 -30.89 -8.46
CA ALA A 75 -26.94 -32.23 -8.36
C ALA A 75 -27.85 -32.40 -7.13
N GLY A 76 -27.62 -31.63 -6.06
CA GLY A 76 -28.34 -31.70 -4.80
C GLY A 76 -29.46 -30.67 -4.63
N THR A 77 -29.80 -29.90 -5.67
CA THR A 77 -30.87 -28.89 -5.67
C THR A 77 -31.73 -28.95 -6.92
N GLU A 78 -32.99 -28.53 -6.84
CA GLU A 78 -33.88 -28.47 -8.01
C GLU A 78 -33.70 -27.16 -8.80
N ASP A 79 -34.24 -27.10 -10.02
CA ASP A 79 -34.18 -25.88 -10.82
C ASP A 79 -34.91 -24.73 -10.11
N GLY A 80 -34.21 -23.61 -9.92
CA GLY A 80 -34.70 -22.44 -9.21
C GLY A 80 -34.28 -22.37 -7.73
N ASP A 81 -33.76 -23.44 -7.14
CA ASP A 81 -33.32 -23.49 -5.75
C ASP A 81 -31.98 -22.77 -5.54
N GLY A 82 -31.80 -22.22 -4.32
CA GLY A 82 -30.55 -21.67 -3.86
C GLY A 82 -29.71 -22.69 -3.08
N PHE A 83 -28.40 -22.70 -3.31
CA PHE A 83 -27.45 -23.46 -2.49
C PHE A 83 -26.20 -22.64 -2.19
N ARG A 84 -25.43 -23.09 -1.21
CA ARG A 84 -24.15 -22.47 -0.88
C ARG A 84 -23.01 -23.47 -0.86
N VAL A 85 -21.82 -23.01 -1.24
CA VAL A 85 -20.58 -23.78 -1.18
C VAL A 85 -19.64 -23.15 -0.16
N ALA A 86 -19.14 -23.97 0.77
CA ALA A 86 -18.16 -23.55 1.76
C ALA A 86 -16.80 -23.30 1.12
N LEU A 87 -16.19 -22.15 1.44
CA LEU A 87 -14.83 -21.80 1.09
C LEU A 87 -13.95 -21.93 2.33
N PHE A 88 -12.85 -22.65 2.20
CA PHE A 88 -11.92 -22.92 3.30
C PHE A 88 -10.71 -21.98 3.27
N ASP A 89 -10.17 -21.66 4.44
CA ASP A 89 -8.87 -21.02 4.59
C ASP A 89 -7.71 -22.01 4.43
N ALA A 90 -6.46 -21.52 4.54
CA ALA A 90 -5.26 -22.35 4.44
C ALA A 90 -5.13 -23.39 5.58
N ALA A 91 -5.90 -23.25 6.65
CA ALA A 91 -5.97 -24.20 7.76
C ALA A 91 -7.14 -25.19 7.60
N GLY A 92 -7.87 -25.15 6.49
CA GLY A 92 -9.01 -26.04 6.22
C GLY A 92 -10.28 -25.67 6.97
N VAL A 93 -10.38 -24.45 7.52
CA VAL A 93 -11.56 -23.97 8.25
C VAL A 93 -12.42 -23.12 7.34
N THR A 94 -13.74 -23.28 7.41
CA THR A 94 -14.66 -22.48 6.58
C THR A 94 -14.51 -20.98 6.90
N ALA A 95 -14.24 -20.19 5.88
CA ALA A 95 -14.03 -18.75 5.95
C ALA A 95 -15.17 -17.98 5.25
N ALA A 96 -15.73 -18.50 4.18
CA ALA A 96 -16.84 -17.85 3.49
C ALA A 96 -17.78 -18.89 2.87
N TYR A 97 -18.94 -18.43 2.42
CA TYR A 97 -19.84 -19.22 1.59
C TYR A 97 -20.11 -18.48 0.29
N ASN A 98 -19.90 -19.12 -0.85
CA ASN A 98 -20.45 -18.63 -2.11
C ASN A 98 -21.89 -19.13 -2.24
N ILE A 99 -22.80 -18.24 -2.60
CA ILE A 99 -24.23 -18.55 -2.80
C ILE A 99 -24.51 -18.59 -4.30
N TYR A 100 -25.18 -19.65 -4.72
CA TYR A 100 -25.55 -19.93 -6.10
C TYR A 100 -27.04 -20.25 -6.20
N ARG A 101 -27.57 -20.11 -7.42
CA ARG A 101 -28.87 -20.62 -7.82
C ARG A 101 -28.69 -21.71 -8.87
N ASN A 102 -29.37 -22.83 -8.73
CA ASN A 102 -29.45 -23.79 -9.82
C ASN A 102 -30.41 -23.24 -10.89
N VAL A 103 -29.91 -23.06 -12.10
CA VAL A 103 -30.69 -22.60 -13.25
C VAL A 103 -30.45 -23.56 -14.40
N SER A 104 -31.44 -24.38 -14.69
CA SER A 104 -31.45 -25.41 -15.74
C SER A 104 -30.24 -26.34 -15.68
N GLY A 105 -29.82 -26.74 -14.47
CA GLY A 105 -28.66 -27.61 -14.27
C GLY A 105 -27.31 -26.87 -14.33
N ALA A 106 -27.30 -25.54 -14.18
CA ALA A 106 -26.10 -24.73 -14.09
C ALA A 106 -26.09 -23.89 -12.81
N ALA A 107 -24.94 -23.79 -12.15
CA ALA A 107 -24.77 -22.96 -10.97
C ALA A 107 -24.60 -21.48 -11.37
N GLN A 108 -25.61 -20.65 -11.13
CA GLN A 108 -25.53 -19.21 -11.30
C GLN A 108 -25.10 -18.55 -9.99
N PHE A 109 -23.93 -17.91 -9.98
CA PHE A 109 -23.44 -17.18 -8.80
C PHE A 109 -24.35 -15.99 -8.46
N ILE A 110 -24.70 -15.85 -7.18
CA ILE A 110 -25.50 -14.72 -6.67
C ILE A 110 -24.60 -13.75 -5.90
N THR A 111 -23.96 -14.24 -4.83
CA THR A 111 -23.19 -13.42 -3.90
C THR A 111 -22.28 -14.30 -3.04
N ALA A 112 -21.44 -13.69 -2.21
CA ALA A 112 -20.65 -14.38 -1.20
C ALA A 112 -20.95 -13.83 0.21
N GLU A 113 -21.04 -14.73 1.19
CA GLU A 113 -21.18 -14.43 2.61
C GLU A 113 -19.85 -14.70 3.33
N PRO A 114 -19.04 -13.66 3.60
CA PRO A 114 -17.84 -13.81 4.42
C PRO A 114 -18.23 -13.99 5.90
N ASN A 115 -17.55 -14.89 6.61
CA ASN A 115 -17.69 -14.98 8.07
C ASN A 115 -16.64 -14.10 8.78
N THR A 116 -16.75 -13.97 10.10
CA THR A 116 -15.83 -13.17 10.94
C THR A 116 -14.37 -13.52 10.67
N ARG A 117 -14.05 -14.80 10.45
CA ARG A 117 -12.69 -15.26 10.17
C ARG A 117 -12.17 -14.80 8.82
N TYR A 118 -13.02 -14.70 7.80
CA TYR A 118 -12.63 -14.09 6.52
C TYR A 118 -12.42 -12.58 6.64
N ILE A 119 -13.21 -11.89 7.46
CA ILE A 119 -13.00 -10.48 7.79
C ILE A 119 -11.67 -10.28 8.54
N GLU A 120 -11.34 -11.15 9.49
CA GLU A 120 -10.05 -11.16 10.19
C GLU A 120 -8.88 -11.43 9.25
N LEU A 121 -9.00 -12.40 8.33
CA LEU A 121 -8.00 -12.70 7.32
C LEU A 121 -7.77 -11.53 6.36
N ILE A 122 -8.83 -10.83 5.94
CA ILE A 122 -8.71 -9.60 5.16
C ILE A 122 -8.04 -8.51 6.01
N SER A 123 -8.45 -8.35 7.26
CA SER A 123 -7.88 -7.33 8.15
C SER A 123 -6.39 -7.54 8.42
N GLN A 124 -5.91 -8.79 8.45
CA GLN A 124 -4.49 -9.14 8.58
C GLN A 124 -3.71 -8.98 7.26
N ARG A 125 -4.38 -9.04 6.11
CA ARG A 125 -3.76 -8.98 4.77
C ARG A 125 -3.76 -7.60 4.14
N ILE A 126 -4.54 -6.65 4.67
CA ILE A 126 -4.45 -5.25 4.24
C ILE A 126 -3.39 -4.57 5.14
N PRO A 127 -2.20 -4.20 4.62
CA PRO A 127 -1.34 -3.24 5.29
C PRO A 127 -1.97 -1.86 5.16
N VAL A 128 -3.04 -1.63 5.93
CA VAL A 128 -3.54 -0.29 6.19
C VAL A 128 -3.05 0.10 7.56
N SER A 129 -2.39 1.25 7.61
CA SER A 129 -2.54 2.18 8.72
C SER A 129 -4.04 2.29 9.02
N VAL A 130 -4.56 1.41 9.88
CA VAL A 130 -5.81 1.68 10.58
C VAL A 130 -5.50 2.95 11.35
N ARG A 131 -6.11 4.07 10.96
CA ARG A 131 -6.11 5.25 11.82
C ARG A 131 -6.68 4.77 13.15
N GLY A 132 -5.80 4.54 14.13
CA GLY A 132 -6.17 3.84 15.35
C GLY A 132 -7.38 4.50 16.02
N ARG A 133 -8.15 3.73 16.80
CA ARG A 133 -9.21 4.28 17.66
C ARG A 133 -8.71 5.41 18.58
N PHE A 134 -7.39 5.46 18.78
CA PHE A 134 -6.69 6.44 19.58
C PHE A 134 -5.87 7.42 18.73
N TYR A 135 -5.76 8.68 19.17
CA TYR A 135 -4.82 9.65 18.58
C TYR A 135 -3.40 9.48 19.15
N ALA A 136 -3.27 8.84 20.31
CA ALA A 136 -2.02 8.40 20.92
C ALA A 136 -2.30 7.23 21.90
N ALA A 137 -1.38 6.28 22.03
CA ALA A 137 -1.49 5.15 22.97
C ALA A 137 -0.11 4.64 23.43
N ILE A 138 -0.06 4.11 24.64
CA ILE A 138 1.03 3.29 25.18
C ILE A 138 0.65 1.83 24.93
N LEU A 139 1.57 1.06 24.36
CA LEU A 139 1.37 -0.34 24.00
C LEU A 139 2.23 -1.26 24.86
N GLY A 140 1.70 -2.42 25.22
CA GLY A 140 2.47 -3.57 25.71
C GLY A 140 3.34 -4.17 24.61
N ASP A 141 4.27 -5.04 24.99
CA ASP A 141 5.16 -5.75 24.06
C ASP A 141 4.38 -6.67 23.09
N ASP A 142 3.24 -7.18 23.53
CA ASP A 142 2.27 -7.96 22.77
C ASP A 142 1.32 -7.10 21.90
N GLY A 143 1.47 -5.77 21.92
CA GLY A 143 0.65 -4.83 21.18
C GLY A 143 -0.69 -4.48 21.83
N THR A 144 -0.97 -4.92 23.06
CA THR A 144 -2.15 -4.47 23.82
C THR A 144 -2.06 -2.98 24.16
N VAL A 145 -3.18 -2.26 24.10
CA VAL A 145 -3.22 -0.85 24.50
C VAL A 145 -3.24 -0.77 26.02
N CYS A 146 -2.17 -0.32 26.65
CA CYS A 146 -2.12 -0.12 28.10
C CYS A 146 -2.89 1.15 28.52
N LEU A 147 -2.77 2.21 27.72
CA LEU A 147 -3.42 3.51 27.94
C LEU A 147 -3.53 4.27 26.62
N GLY A 148 -4.68 4.86 26.29
CA GLY A 148 -4.87 5.53 25.00
C GLY A 148 -5.91 6.66 25.02
N GLY A 149 -5.65 7.73 24.26
CA GLY A 149 -6.57 8.85 24.07
C GLY A 149 -7.49 8.62 22.89
N ARG A 150 -8.79 8.44 23.14
CA ARG A 150 -9.77 7.99 22.14
C ARG A 150 -10.15 9.11 21.17
N LYS A 151 -10.16 8.82 19.87
CA LYS A 151 -10.47 9.81 18.81
C LYS A 151 -11.92 10.29 18.80
N SER A 152 -12.86 9.45 19.25
CA SER A 152 -14.28 9.76 19.15
C SER A 152 -14.69 10.94 20.03
N ASP A 153 -14.05 11.10 21.19
CA ASP A 153 -14.46 12.06 22.22
C ASP A 153 -13.32 12.60 23.09
N GLY A 154 -12.07 12.21 22.80
CA GLY A 154 -10.89 12.70 23.50
C GLY A 154 -10.62 12.05 24.85
N LYS A 155 -11.46 11.12 25.31
CA LYS A 155 -11.36 10.49 26.64
C LYS A 155 -10.24 9.46 26.75
N THR A 156 -9.78 9.19 27.97
CA THR A 156 -8.67 8.29 28.27
C THR A 156 -9.17 6.88 28.58
N GLU A 157 -8.72 5.91 27.81
CA GLU A 157 -9.09 4.49 27.94
C GLU A 157 -7.86 3.68 28.40
N ILE A 158 -8.05 2.74 29.34
CA ILE A 158 -7.01 1.78 29.77
C ILE A 158 -7.24 0.39 29.19
N SER A 159 -6.31 -0.53 29.42
CA SER A 159 -6.25 -1.85 28.76
C SER A 159 -7.48 -2.73 28.82
N ASP A 160 -8.35 -2.55 29.81
CA ASP A 160 -9.61 -3.30 29.93
C ASP A 160 -10.81 -2.61 29.27
N GLY A 161 -10.59 -1.49 28.59
CA GLY A 161 -11.63 -0.67 27.96
C GLY A 161 -12.30 0.34 28.90
N THR A 162 -11.83 0.45 30.16
CA THR A 162 -12.35 1.43 31.10
C THR A 162 -11.98 2.84 30.67
N VAL A 163 -12.98 3.71 30.59
CA VAL A 163 -12.79 5.15 30.37
C VAL A 163 -12.58 5.81 31.73
N ILE A 164 -11.37 6.32 31.97
CA ILE A 164 -10.94 6.86 33.27
C ILE A 164 -11.89 7.99 33.72
N GLU A 165 -12.30 8.88 32.81
CA GLU A 165 -13.18 10.00 33.13
C GLU A 165 -14.58 9.54 33.58
N ASP A 166 -15.09 8.44 33.03
CA ASP A 166 -16.39 7.89 33.42
C ASP A 166 -16.30 7.15 34.78
N ALA A 167 -15.17 6.47 35.03
CA ALA A 167 -14.88 5.86 36.32
C ALA A 167 -14.70 6.92 37.43
N LEU A 168 -14.02 8.03 37.13
CA LEU A 168 -13.88 9.19 38.03
C LEU A 168 -15.23 9.85 38.32
N GLY A 169 -16.11 9.94 37.33
CA GLY A 169 -17.47 10.47 37.49
C GLY A 169 -18.36 9.66 38.46
N ALA A 170 -18.01 8.40 38.72
CA ALA A 170 -18.68 7.53 39.67
C ALA A 170 -18.08 7.54 41.08
N LEU A 171 -16.92 8.20 41.29
CA LEU A 171 -16.30 8.29 42.61
C LEU A 171 -17.08 9.26 43.52
N HIS A 172 -17.52 8.75 44.67
CA HIS A 172 -18.18 9.56 45.69
C HIS A 172 -17.16 10.49 46.36
N VAL A 173 -17.53 11.78 46.43
CA VAL A 173 -16.73 12.83 47.05
C VAL A 173 -17.22 13.08 48.48
N TYR A 174 -16.32 13.01 49.45
CA TYR A 174 -16.61 13.18 50.87
C TYR A 174 -15.87 14.38 51.44
N HIS A 175 -16.48 15.05 52.42
CA HIS A 175 -15.88 16.16 53.18
C HIS A 175 -15.57 15.76 54.63
N SER A 176 -15.80 14.49 54.98
CA SER A 176 -15.51 13.91 56.29
C SER A 176 -14.80 12.57 56.09
N MET A 177 -13.58 12.46 56.61
CA MET A 177 -12.78 11.24 56.47
C MET A 177 -13.44 10.02 57.12
N ASN A 178 -14.02 10.21 58.31
CA ASN A 178 -14.71 9.15 59.05
C ASN A 178 -15.95 8.65 58.28
N GLU A 179 -16.70 9.58 57.66
CA GLU A 179 -17.83 9.23 56.81
C GLU A 179 -17.38 8.49 55.54
N ALA A 180 -16.31 8.96 54.90
CA ALA A 180 -15.77 8.36 53.69
C ALA A 180 -15.33 6.90 53.91
N VAL A 181 -14.60 6.63 54.99
CA VAL A 181 -14.13 5.29 55.35
C VAL A 181 -15.29 4.37 55.73
N SER A 182 -16.29 4.86 56.46
CA SER A 182 -17.46 4.04 56.85
C SER A 182 -18.40 3.70 55.70
N LYS A 183 -18.44 4.54 54.65
CA LYS A 183 -19.34 4.37 53.49
C LYS A 183 -18.66 3.76 52.26
N THR A 184 -17.33 3.70 52.25
CA THR A 184 -16.56 3.08 51.17
C THR A 184 -16.18 1.66 51.56
N ALA A 185 -16.45 0.68 50.69
CA ALA A 185 -16.10 -0.71 50.97
C ALA A 185 -14.57 -0.90 51.16
N ASP A 186 -14.18 -1.93 51.91
CA ASP A 186 -12.77 -2.27 52.10
C ASP A 186 -12.06 -2.47 50.74
N LYS A 187 -10.84 -1.94 50.62
CA LYS A 187 -10.00 -1.87 49.41
C LYS A 187 -10.53 -1.01 48.25
N MET A 188 -11.60 -0.24 48.45
CA MET A 188 -12.07 0.72 47.46
C MET A 188 -11.52 2.13 47.72
N CYS A 189 -11.41 2.92 46.65
CA CYS A 189 -10.93 4.30 46.70
C CYS A 189 -12.09 5.29 46.86
N PHE A 190 -11.82 6.39 47.55
CA PHE A 190 -12.74 7.53 47.68
C PHE A 190 -11.99 8.85 47.58
N VAL A 191 -12.69 9.90 47.15
CA VAL A 191 -12.14 11.26 47.12
C VAL A 191 -12.56 11.98 48.39
N TYR A 192 -11.57 12.48 49.15
CA TYR A 192 -11.78 13.34 50.30
C TYR A 192 -11.35 14.76 49.96
N ILE A 193 -12.23 15.74 50.22
CA ILE A 193 -11.90 17.16 50.14
C ILE A 193 -11.49 17.61 51.54
N ASP A 194 -10.25 18.08 51.69
CA ASP A 194 -9.74 18.56 52.97
C ASP A 194 -10.35 19.90 53.40
N ASP A 195 -10.03 20.34 54.62
CA ASP A 195 -10.53 21.60 55.19
C ASP A 195 -10.11 22.85 54.38
N LYS A 196 -9.20 22.71 53.40
CA LYS A 196 -8.74 23.76 52.49
C LYS A 196 -9.41 23.66 51.11
N GLY A 197 -10.33 22.73 50.92
CA GLY A 197 -11.03 22.51 49.66
C GLY A 197 -10.21 21.70 48.64
N GLU A 198 -9.17 20.98 49.08
CA GLU A 198 -8.29 20.23 48.18
C GLU A 198 -8.74 18.78 48.05
N PRO A 199 -8.91 18.25 46.83
CA PRO A 199 -9.26 16.86 46.66
C PRO A 199 -8.01 15.97 46.86
N HIS A 200 -8.23 14.87 47.55
CA HIS A 200 -7.26 13.82 47.82
C HIS A 200 -7.89 12.47 47.53
N LEU A 201 -7.15 11.56 46.91
CA LEU A 201 -7.57 10.17 46.77
C LEU A 201 -7.03 9.36 47.95
N TYR A 202 -7.94 8.66 48.63
CA TYR A 202 -7.63 7.72 49.71
C TYR A 202 -8.19 6.34 49.37
N SER A 203 -7.59 5.29 49.90
CA SER A 203 -8.12 3.93 49.90
C SER A 203 -8.58 3.55 51.31
N ASN A 204 -9.72 2.88 51.43
CA ASN A 204 -10.11 2.25 52.69
C ASN A 204 -9.34 0.94 52.85
N ALA A 205 -8.49 0.84 53.88
CA ALA A 205 -7.76 -0.37 54.22
C ALA A 205 -8.09 -0.77 55.66
N GLY A 206 -8.93 -1.79 55.83
CA GLY A 206 -9.26 -2.34 57.15
C GLY A 206 -9.97 -1.35 58.09
N GLY A 207 -10.72 -0.39 57.54
CA GLY A 207 -11.40 0.65 58.33
C GLY A 207 -10.53 1.88 58.65
N GLY A 208 -9.37 2.00 58.00
CA GLY A 208 -8.52 3.19 58.01
C GLY A 208 -8.41 3.84 56.63
N ALA A 209 -8.22 5.16 56.60
CA ALA A 209 -7.93 5.88 55.36
C ALA A 209 -6.43 5.87 55.10
N GLU A 210 -6.00 5.19 54.03
CA GLU A 210 -4.63 5.28 53.53
C GLU A 210 -4.55 6.28 52.37
N HIS A 211 -3.64 7.24 52.47
CA HIS A 211 -3.47 8.27 51.45
C HIS A 211 -2.82 7.68 50.20
N VAL A 212 -3.44 7.85 49.04
CA VAL A 212 -2.93 7.34 47.76
C VAL A 212 -2.19 8.45 47.02
N PHE A 213 -2.87 9.56 46.73
CA PHE A 213 -2.25 10.78 46.17
C PHE A 213 -3.15 12.02 46.33
N SER A 214 -2.57 13.21 46.17
CA SER A 214 -3.28 14.50 46.25
C SER A 214 -3.39 15.14 44.87
N PHE A 215 -4.50 15.83 44.60
CA PHE A 215 -4.64 16.68 43.42
C PHE A 215 -4.20 18.11 43.78
N ILE A 216 -3.21 18.66 43.07
CA ILE A 216 -2.72 20.03 43.33
C ILE A 216 -3.35 20.96 42.30
N THR A 217 -3.94 22.07 42.73
CA THR A 217 -4.48 23.10 41.83
C THR A 217 -3.36 23.90 41.15
N GLU A 218 -3.63 24.45 39.95
CA GLU A 218 -2.69 25.27 39.16
C GLU A 218 -2.04 26.39 40.00
N ASN A 219 -2.83 27.03 40.88
CA ASN A 219 -2.38 28.10 41.78
C ASN A 219 -1.36 27.64 42.84
N LYS A 220 -1.34 26.35 43.23
CA LYS A 220 -0.37 25.82 44.19
C LYS A 220 0.84 25.17 43.54
N VAL A 221 0.70 24.65 42.32
CA VAL A 221 1.85 24.29 41.47
C VAL A 221 2.74 25.53 41.27
N SER A 222 2.14 26.69 41.00
CA SER A 222 2.85 27.94 40.79
C SER A 222 3.43 28.58 42.07
N GLN A 223 2.88 28.28 43.26
CA GLN A 223 3.45 28.72 44.56
C GLN A 223 4.57 27.80 45.08
N ARG A 224 4.50 26.48 44.87
CA ARG A 224 5.49 25.52 45.38
C ARG A 224 6.66 25.28 44.42
N LEU A 225 6.42 25.32 43.11
CA LEU A 225 7.45 25.15 42.09
C LEU A 225 7.59 26.49 41.36
N LYS A 226 8.57 27.31 41.77
CA LYS A 226 8.90 28.57 41.09
C LYS A 226 9.00 28.31 39.58
N ARG A 227 7.97 28.76 38.85
CA ARG A 227 7.81 28.68 37.38
C ARG A 227 8.33 27.37 36.76
N SER A 228 7.58 26.27 36.93
CA SER A 228 7.82 25.08 36.10
C SER A 228 7.49 25.43 34.64
N GLY A 229 8.47 25.30 33.74
CA GLY A 229 8.31 25.51 32.30
C GLY A 229 7.54 24.37 31.60
N TYR A 230 6.57 23.74 32.26
CA TYR A 230 5.88 22.51 31.82
C TYR A 230 4.35 22.64 31.91
N ILE A 231 3.65 21.98 30.99
CA ILE A 231 2.19 21.97 30.80
C ILE A 231 1.53 20.90 31.68
N ALA A 232 2.13 19.71 31.79
CA ALA A 232 1.67 18.59 32.61
C ALA A 232 2.83 17.61 32.82
N GLY A 233 2.83 16.82 33.91
CA GLY A 233 3.88 15.83 34.18
C GLY A 233 3.66 14.99 35.43
N THR A 234 4.48 13.96 35.59
CA THR A 234 4.56 13.11 36.78
C THR A 234 5.77 13.50 37.62
N VAL A 235 5.63 13.54 38.94
CA VAL A 235 6.71 13.85 39.88
C VAL A 235 6.98 12.67 40.80
N GLY A 236 8.26 12.44 41.09
CA GLY A 236 8.73 11.41 41.99
C GLY A 236 8.59 11.82 43.45
N ARG A 237 8.89 10.87 44.35
CA ARG A 237 8.73 11.00 45.81
C ARG A 237 9.52 12.17 46.45
N ASN A 238 10.51 12.72 45.73
CA ASN A 238 11.37 13.83 46.16
C ASN A 238 11.15 15.11 45.33
N ASP A 239 9.97 15.29 44.75
CA ASP A 239 9.62 16.43 43.89
C ASP A 239 10.44 16.54 42.58
N GLU A 240 11.10 15.45 42.18
CA GLU A 240 11.81 15.35 40.92
C GLU A 240 10.84 15.06 39.75
N LEU A 241 10.91 15.83 38.66
CA LEU A 241 10.06 15.59 37.48
C LEU A 241 10.45 14.27 36.80
N LEU A 242 9.59 13.25 36.90
CA LEU A 242 9.76 11.94 36.28
C LEU A 242 9.50 11.99 34.78
N THR A 243 8.39 12.60 34.37
CA THR A 243 8.04 12.86 32.97
C THR A 243 7.22 14.14 32.85
N GLY A 244 7.25 14.86 31.72
CA GLY A 244 6.37 16.01 31.51
C GLY A 244 6.48 16.68 30.15
N THR A 245 5.46 17.45 29.77
CA THR A 245 5.39 18.19 28.50
C THR A 245 5.83 19.63 28.73
N ARG A 246 6.80 20.12 27.97
CA ARG A 246 7.36 21.47 28.12
C ARG A 246 6.43 22.55 27.55
N LYS A 247 6.36 23.70 28.21
CA LYS A 247 5.42 24.80 27.91
C LYS A 247 5.82 25.66 26.73
N GLU A 248 7.12 25.77 26.47
CA GLU A 248 7.62 26.63 25.39
C GLU A 248 7.35 26.04 23.99
N ASP A 249 7.33 24.72 23.86
CA ASP A 249 7.29 24.03 22.57
C ASP A 249 6.47 22.74 22.54
N GLY A 250 5.94 22.28 23.68
CA GLY A 250 5.18 21.03 23.76
C GLY A 250 6.03 19.75 23.79
N ALA A 251 7.36 19.85 23.96
CA ALA A 251 8.26 18.70 23.92
C ALA A 251 8.06 17.75 25.13
N PHE A 252 8.19 16.44 24.91
CA PHE A 252 8.09 15.44 25.99
C PHE A 252 9.45 15.20 26.66
N VAL A 253 9.51 15.30 28.00
CA VAL A 253 10.74 15.32 28.80
C VAL A 253 10.68 14.23 29.86
N THR A 254 11.79 13.52 30.12
CA THR A 254 11.87 12.49 31.18
C THR A 254 13.08 12.69 32.11
N TYR A 255 12.97 12.25 33.36
CA TYR A 255 13.98 12.41 34.43
C TYR A 255 15.37 11.91 34.07
N LEU A 256 15.45 10.71 33.48
CA LEU A 256 16.71 10.07 33.11
C LEU A 256 17.30 10.60 31.79
N SER A 257 16.51 11.32 30.99
CA SER A 257 16.84 11.54 29.58
C SER A 257 16.83 13.00 29.14
N GLY A 258 16.37 13.96 29.95
CA GLY A 258 16.12 15.31 29.44
C GLY A 258 15.04 15.29 28.35
N ASN A 259 15.05 16.29 27.46
CA ASN A 259 14.10 16.35 26.35
C ASN A 259 14.35 15.16 25.41
N ILE A 260 13.36 14.27 25.31
CA ILE A 260 13.50 13.06 24.50
C ILE A 260 13.60 13.41 23.03
N ASP A 261 12.99 14.51 22.60
CA ASP A 261 13.08 15.02 21.23
C ASP A 261 14.49 15.54 20.96
N GLU A 262 15.12 16.22 21.92
CA GLU A 262 16.52 16.63 21.82
C GLU A 262 17.47 15.45 21.87
N LYS A 263 17.16 14.36 22.59
CA LYS A 263 17.98 13.14 22.59
C LYS A 263 17.76 12.25 21.37
N ILE A 264 16.55 12.17 20.83
CA ILE A 264 16.26 11.52 19.54
C ILE A 264 16.92 12.32 18.43
N LYS A 265 16.81 13.65 18.46
CA LYS A 265 17.49 14.56 17.54
C LYS A 265 19.00 14.51 17.72
N TRP A 266 19.53 14.48 18.95
CA TRP A 266 20.95 14.29 19.24
C TRP A 266 21.42 12.89 18.85
N LEU A 267 20.60 11.84 18.97
CA LEU A 267 20.92 10.51 18.44
C LEU A 267 20.91 10.56 16.91
N ILE A 268 19.97 11.22 16.26
CA ILE A 268 19.97 11.44 14.80
C ILE A 268 21.16 12.32 14.37
N GLU A 269 21.62 13.25 15.19
CA GLU A 269 22.71 14.18 14.84
C GLU A 269 24.10 13.62 15.25
N ASN A 270 24.17 12.75 16.27
CA ASN A 270 25.42 12.27 16.89
C ASN A 270 25.58 10.74 16.92
N SER A 271 24.64 9.96 16.39
CA SER A 271 24.90 8.55 16.03
C SER A 271 25.74 8.41 14.75
N ASN A 272 26.30 9.52 14.24
CA ASN A 272 26.60 9.71 12.82
C ASN A 272 25.37 9.55 11.90
N GLY A 273 24.16 9.50 12.45
CA GLY A 273 22.97 10.12 11.89
C GLY A 273 22.43 9.63 10.57
N HIS A 274 23.01 8.58 10.02
CA HIS A 274 22.52 7.98 8.81
C HIS A 274 22.11 6.55 9.17
N THR A 275 20.85 6.20 8.95
CA THR A 275 20.60 4.94 8.25
C THR A 275 21.21 5.09 6.86
N SER A 276 22.53 5.29 6.75
CA SER A 276 23.18 5.40 5.46
C SER A 276 23.05 3.99 4.96
N ALA A 277 22.11 3.80 4.05
CA ALA A 277 22.14 2.64 3.21
C ALA A 277 23.60 2.46 2.78
N THR A 278 24.17 1.29 3.06
CA THR A 278 25.57 1.01 2.71
C THR A 278 25.69 0.67 1.23
N GLU A 279 24.55 0.59 0.54
CA GLU A 279 24.46 0.28 -0.87
C GLU A 279 23.28 0.97 -1.54
N SER A 280 23.36 1.05 -2.87
CA SER A 280 22.24 1.41 -3.73
C SER A 280 21.97 0.32 -4.75
N HIS A 281 20.69 0.16 -5.08
CA HIS A 281 20.26 -0.65 -6.20
C HIS A 281 19.78 0.28 -7.31
N THR A 282 20.54 0.35 -8.40
CA THR A 282 20.18 1.19 -9.54
C THR A 282 19.37 0.38 -10.54
N TYR A 283 18.08 0.71 -10.68
CA TYR A 283 17.20 0.14 -11.69
C TYR A 283 17.04 1.13 -12.83
N ALA A 284 17.66 0.81 -13.96
CA ALA A 284 17.79 1.77 -15.04
C ALA A 284 17.75 1.17 -16.45
N ASP A 285 17.55 2.06 -17.40
CA ASP A 285 17.69 1.81 -18.83
C ASP A 285 19.15 1.96 -19.28
N SER A 286 19.40 2.21 -20.58
CA SER A 286 20.75 2.35 -21.12
C SER A 286 21.54 3.54 -20.58
N LYS A 287 20.89 4.61 -20.11
CA LYS A 287 21.58 5.75 -19.52
C LYS A 287 22.13 5.39 -18.13
N GLY A 288 21.35 4.73 -17.27
CA GLY A 288 21.88 4.27 -15.98
C GLY A 288 22.77 3.03 -16.06
N ALA A 289 22.61 2.19 -17.08
CA ALA A 289 23.52 1.06 -17.35
C ALA A 289 24.94 1.54 -17.70
N GLY A 290 25.10 2.75 -18.23
CA GLY A 290 26.40 3.34 -18.54
C GLY A 290 26.97 3.04 -19.91
N THR A 291 26.14 2.81 -20.93
CA THR A 291 26.61 2.41 -22.28
C THR A 291 27.74 3.29 -22.82
N GLY A 292 27.73 4.59 -22.47
CA GLY A 292 28.70 5.57 -22.98
C GLY A 292 30.00 5.74 -22.20
N GLY A 293 30.19 5.07 -21.06
CA GLY A 293 31.41 5.23 -20.26
C GLY A 293 31.29 4.72 -18.82
N THR A 294 31.99 5.36 -17.89
CA THR A 294 31.89 4.99 -16.47
C THR A 294 30.51 5.42 -15.95
N PRO A 295 29.64 4.48 -15.53
CA PRO A 295 28.24 4.78 -15.22
C PRO A 295 28.12 5.67 -13.97
N PHE A 296 27.10 6.53 -13.93
CA PHE A 296 26.89 7.44 -12.80
C PHE A 296 26.75 6.73 -11.45
N PRO A 297 26.16 5.52 -11.31
CA PRO A 297 26.08 4.88 -10.01
C PRO A 297 27.45 4.57 -9.42
N ALA A 298 28.39 4.12 -10.25
CA ALA A 298 29.76 3.85 -9.81
C ALA A 298 30.48 5.14 -9.39
N GLN A 299 30.31 6.22 -10.17
CA GLN A 299 30.90 7.52 -9.84
C GLN A 299 30.27 8.13 -8.58
N LEU A 300 28.95 8.01 -8.41
CA LEU A 300 28.21 8.49 -7.23
C LEU A 300 28.63 7.72 -5.97
N ALA A 301 28.73 6.40 -6.04
CA ALA A 301 29.28 5.60 -4.93
C ALA A 301 30.69 6.05 -4.53
N ALA A 302 31.56 6.35 -5.50
CA ALA A 302 32.89 6.86 -5.24
C ALA A 302 32.88 8.25 -4.57
N LEU A 303 31.94 9.14 -4.96
CA LEU A 303 31.74 10.44 -4.30
C LEU A 303 31.22 10.30 -2.87
N ILE A 304 30.32 9.36 -2.61
CA ILE A 304 29.81 9.07 -1.26
C ILE A 304 30.93 8.53 -0.37
N GLY A 305 31.80 7.67 -0.91
CA GLY A 305 32.94 7.12 -0.19
C GLY A 305 32.54 6.09 0.87
N SER A 306 33.40 5.89 1.86
CA SER A 306 33.17 5.02 3.03
C SER A 306 32.73 3.57 2.70
N GLY A 307 33.12 3.06 1.54
CA GLY A 307 32.77 1.72 1.08
C GLY A 307 31.33 1.56 0.58
N PHE A 308 30.63 2.65 0.27
CA PHE A 308 29.29 2.59 -0.32
C PHE A 308 29.28 1.79 -1.63
N ASN A 309 28.41 0.79 -1.73
CA ASN A 309 28.33 -0.12 -2.87
C ASN A 309 27.17 0.25 -3.81
N ALA A 310 27.44 0.66 -5.05
CA ALA A 310 26.38 0.81 -6.05
C ALA A 310 26.22 -0.45 -6.89
N VAL A 311 25.15 -1.19 -6.67
CA VAL A 311 24.77 -2.34 -7.50
C VAL A 311 23.95 -1.83 -8.69
N ASN A 312 24.51 -1.98 -9.89
CA ASN A 312 23.85 -1.54 -11.12
C ASN A 312 23.05 -2.67 -11.78
N TYR A 313 21.72 -2.62 -11.64
CA TYR A 313 20.77 -3.50 -12.33
C TYR A 313 20.32 -2.93 -13.70
N GLY A 314 20.96 -1.86 -14.17
CA GLY A 314 20.72 -1.27 -15.47
C GLY A 314 20.94 -2.26 -16.61
N ILE A 315 20.00 -2.30 -17.56
CA ILE A 315 20.19 -3.06 -18.81
C ILE A 315 19.89 -2.14 -19.98
N GLY A 316 20.84 -2.09 -20.92
CA GLY A 316 20.73 -1.28 -22.13
C GLY A 316 19.43 -1.53 -22.90
N GLY A 317 18.83 -0.49 -23.45
CA GLY A 317 17.67 -0.58 -24.35
C GLY A 317 16.33 -0.90 -23.69
N GLN A 318 16.32 -1.22 -22.39
CA GLN A 318 15.11 -1.59 -21.67
C GLN A 318 14.16 -0.41 -21.46
N LYS A 319 12.88 -0.77 -21.36
CA LYS A 319 11.74 0.13 -21.16
C LYS A 319 11.36 0.19 -19.70
N SER A 320 10.69 1.26 -19.29
CA SER A 320 10.26 1.47 -17.90
C SER A 320 9.43 0.29 -17.35
N GLY A 321 8.57 -0.32 -18.18
CA GLY A 321 7.76 -1.48 -17.78
C GLY A 321 8.58 -2.73 -17.49
N GLN A 322 9.57 -3.03 -18.32
CA GLN A 322 10.49 -4.16 -18.09
C GLN A 322 11.30 -3.97 -16.81
N ILE A 323 11.79 -2.75 -16.58
CA ILE A 323 12.54 -2.38 -15.37
C ILE A 323 11.65 -2.56 -14.13
N ALA A 324 10.43 -2.04 -14.14
CA ALA A 324 9.47 -2.17 -13.04
C ALA A 324 9.09 -3.62 -12.75
N MET A 325 8.90 -4.45 -13.79
CA MET A 325 8.63 -5.88 -13.62
C MET A 325 9.82 -6.63 -13.00
N ARG A 326 11.07 -6.30 -13.35
CA ARG A 326 12.26 -6.94 -12.73
C ARG A 326 12.48 -6.53 -11.29
N LEU A 327 12.13 -5.29 -10.95
CA LEU A 327 12.12 -4.82 -9.56
C LEU A 327 11.04 -5.53 -8.74
N GLY A 328 9.98 -6.04 -9.39
CA GLY A 328 8.78 -6.54 -8.74
C GLY A 328 7.75 -5.47 -8.42
N ALA A 329 7.97 -4.23 -8.88
CA ALA A 329 7.05 -3.11 -8.74
C ALA A 329 5.79 -3.27 -9.61
N GLN A 330 5.86 -4.02 -10.70
CA GLN A 330 4.73 -4.42 -11.52
C GLN A 330 4.58 -5.95 -11.51
N PRO A 331 3.35 -6.49 -11.40
CA PRO A 331 3.14 -7.93 -11.42
C PRO A 331 3.52 -8.52 -12.78
N THR A 332 4.17 -9.69 -12.73
CA THR A 332 4.58 -10.45 -13.91
C THR A 332 3.82 -11.78 -13.94
N TYR A 333 2.84 -11.89 -14.81
CA TYR A 333 2.08 -13.11 -15.06
C TYR A 333 2.73 -13.89 -16.20
N VAL A 334 2.99 -15.18 -15.96
CA VAL A 334 3.75 -16.06 -16.86
C VAL A 334 2.86 -17.20 -17.32
N THR A 335 2.92 -17.52 -18.61
CA THR A 335 2.36 -18.74 -19.18
C THR A 335 3.50 -19.62 -19.69
N VAL A 336 3.52 -20.88 -19.26
CA VAL A 336 4.49 -21.89 -19.70
C VAL A 336 3.85 -22.91 -20.63
N GLU A 337 4.63 -23.48 -21.52
CA GLU A 337 4.20 -24.58 -22.38
C GLU A 337 3.68 -25.76 -21.56
N GLY A 338 2.57 -26.37 -21.99
CA GLY A 338 1.96 -27.51 -21.29
C GLY A 338 1.33 -27.17 -19.93
N ASN A 339 1.30 -25.90 -19.50
CA ASN A 339 0.73 -25.45 -18.22
C ASN A 339 1.27 -26.22 -17.01
N ALA A 340 2.56 -26.58 -17.05
CA ALA A 340 3.22 -27.32 -15.98
C ALA A 340 4.67 -26.88 -15.82
N ILE A 341 5.10 -26.73 -14.58
CA ILE A 341 6.50 -26.56 -14.21
C ILE A 341 7.07 -27.97 -13.99
N PRO A 342 8.21 -28.33 -14.60
CA PRO A 342 8.84 -29.63 -14.40
C PRO A 342 9.44 -29.76 -12.99
N ALA A 343 9.89 -30.98 -12.64
CA ALA A 343 10.66 -31.21 -11.42
C ALA A 343 11.99 -30.44 -11.44
N ALA A 344 12.64 -30.33 -10.27
CA ALA A 344 13.90 -29.63 -10.09
C ALA A 344 14.94 -29.96 -11.18
N ASN A 345 15.63 -28.93 -11.67
CA ASN A 345 16.55 -28.90 -12.82
C ASN A 345 15.91 -29.16 -14.20
N GLY A 346 14.61 -29.45 -14.26
CA GLY A 346 13.85 -29.45 -15.50
C GLY A 346 13.54 -28.03 -15.97
N SER A 347 13.36 -27.89 -17.28
CA SER A 347 13.08 -26.61 -17.93
C SER A 347 11.85 -26.70 -18.84
N VAL A 348 11.09 -25.61 -18.93
CA VAL A 348 9.93 -25.46 -19.82
C VAL A 348 9.96 -24.11 -20.53
N VAL A 349 9.45 -24.04 -21.76
CA VAL A 349 9.40 -22.79 -22.52
C VAL A 349 8.35 -21.85 -21.92
N ILE A 350 8.69 -20.57 -21.79
CA ILE A 350 7.72 -19.52 -21.49
C ILE A 350 7.13 -19.03 -22.81
N THR A 351 5.81 -19.08 -22.93
CA THR A 351 5.10 -18.67 -24.14
C THR A 351 4.58 -17.24 -24.06
N GLN A 352 4.25 -16.77 -22.85
CA GLN A 352 3.70 -15.42 -22.65
C GLN A 352 4.15 -14.74 -21.35
N PHE A 353 4.22 -13.41 -21.42
CA PHE A 353 4.27 -12.51 -20.27
C PHE A 353 3.10 -11.53 -20.30
N ASN A 354 2.34 -11.43 -19.21
CA ASN A 354 1.19 -10.52 -19.08
C ASN A 354 0.22 -10.60 -20.27
N GLY A 355 -0.06 -11.82 -20.74
CA GLY A 355 -0.93 -12.13 -21.89
C GLY A 355 -0.35 -11.80 -23.27
N ALA A 356 0.89 -11.29 -23.36
CA ALA A 356 1.58 -11.02 -24.62
C ALA A 356 2.63 -12.09 -24.92
N SER A 357 2.99 -12.25 -26.19
CA SER A 357 4.03 -13.20 -26.60
C SER A 357 5.34 -12.97 -25.84
N ALA A 358 5.98 -14.05 -25.39
CA ALA A 358 7.30 -13.98 -24.77
C ALA A 358 8.41 -13.68 -25.78
N THR A 359 8.17 -13.80 -27.09
CA THR A 359 9.20 -13.68 -28.12
C THR A 359 8.90 -12.59 -29.14
N ALA A 360 7.63 -12.38 -29.52
CA ALA A 360 7.26 -11.33 -30.45
C ALA A 360 7.31 -9.95 -29.78
N ALA A 361 7.96 -8.99 -30.43
CA ALA A 361 7.96 -7.61 -29.99
C ALA A 361 6.54 -7.00 -30.09
N PRO A 362 6.14 -6.12 -29.16
CA PRO A 362 4.89 -5.38 -29.28
C PRO A 362 4.93 -4.40 -30.46
N ALA A 363 3.77 -3.90 -30.87
CA ALA A 363 3.67 -2.82 -31.84
C ALA A 363 4.34 -1.53 -31.33
N TYR A 364 4.23 -1.25 -30.03
CA TYR A 364 4.77 -0.04 -29.41
C TYR A 364 5.78 -0.40 -28.32
N PRO A 365 6.95 0.28 -28.26
CA PRO A 365 8.01 -0.07 -27.32
C PRO A 365 7.56 0.07 -25.85
N SER A 366 6.79 1.10 -25.51
CA SER A 366 6.22 1.31 -24.16
C SER A 366 5.34 0.16 -23.64
N GLN A 367 4.92 -0.76 -24.51
CA GLN A 367 4.09 -1.92 -24.18
C GLN A 367 4.89 -3.23 -24.06
N ASP A 368 6.22 -3.17 -24.11
CA ASP A 368 7.05 -4.38 -24.07
C ASP A 368 7.01 -5.06 -22.70
N LYS A 369 6.45 -6.27 -22.69
CA LYS A 369 6.26 -7.11 -21.49
C LYS A 369 7.33 -8.19 -21.36
N ARG A 370 8.30 -8.25 -22.27
CA ARG A 370 9.36 -9.26 -22.25
C ARG A 370 10.42 -8.85 -21.24
N LEU A 371 10.26 -9.31 -20.00
CA LEU A 371 10.98 -8.90 -18.79
C LEU A 371 12.50 -8.67 -18.95
N LEU A 372 13.19 -9.58 -19.63
CA LEU A 372 14.65 -9.55 -19.80
C LEU A 372 15.09 -9.15 -21.21
N SER A 373 14.15 -8.75 -22.07
CA SER A 373 14.45 -8.40 -23.46
C SER A 373 15.26 -7.12 -23.50
N THR A 374 16.15 -7.05 -24.47
CA THR A 374 16.96 -5.88 -24.79
C THR A 374 17.41 -5.97 -26.24
N ASN A 375 17.43 -4.85 -26.94
CA ASN A 375 18.03 -4.75 -28.27
C ASN A 375 19.57 -4.62 -28.23
N SER A 376 20.15 -4.21 -27.11
CA SER A 376 21.57 -3.82 -27.01
C SER A 376 22.56 -4.97 -27.20
N ASP A 377 22.20 -6.19 -26.78
CA ASP A 377 23.11 -7.34 -26.84
C ASP A 377 22.38 -8.70 -26.83
N ASN A 378 23.16 -9.75 -27.02
CA ASN A 378 22.70 -11.15 -27.04
C ASN A 378 23.11 -11.92 -25.78
N LEU A 379 23.54 -11.22 -24.73
CA LEU A 379 23.96 -11.88 -23.51
C LEU A 379 22.78 -12.63 -22.90
N THR A 380 23.05 -13.85 -22.44
CA THR A 380 22.08 -14.62 -21.65
C THR A 380 21.80 -13.88 -20.36
N ARG A 381 20.52 -13.72 -20.04
CA ARG A 381 20.05 -13.03 -18.83
C ARG A 381 19.18 -13.96 -18.04
N SER A 382 19.26 -13.88 -16.73
CA SER A 382 18.41 -14.67 -15.85
C SER A 382 17.90 -13.85 -14.68
N ILE A 383 16.73 -14.23 -14.20
CA ILE A 383 16.16 -13.72 -12.95
C ILE A 383 15.52 -14.88 -12.19
N ASP A 384 15.86 -14.97 -10.92
CA ASP A 384 15.29 -15.97 -10.01
C ASP A 384 14.03 -15.43 -9.35
N GLY A 385 13.13 -16.32 -8.99
CA GLY A 385 11.90 -15.98 -8.29
C GLY A 385 11.03 -17.20 -8.06
N TRP A 386 9.75 -16.93 -7.79
CA TRP A 386 8.78 -17.95 -7.41
C TRP A 386 7.59 -17.94 -8.37
N LEU A 387 7.17 -19.13 -8.80
CA LEU A 387 5.99 -19.33 -9.63
C LEU A 387 5.25 -20.57 -9.12
N CYS A 388 3.95 -20.43 -8.81
CA CYS A 388 3.14 -21.53 -8.26
C CYS A 388 3.76 -22.20 -7.03
N GLY A 389 4.43 -21.43 -6.17
CA GLY A 389 5.11 -21.94 -4.97
C GLY A 389 6.44 -22.67 -5.23
N VAL A 390 6.90 -22.74 -6.48
CA VAL A 390 8.19 -23.35 -6.85
C VAL A 390 9.23 -22.25 -7.10
N LYS A 391 10.41 -22.40 -6.49
CA LYS A 391 11.56 -21.55 -6.79
C LYS A 391 12.08 -21.89 -8.18
N CYS A 392 12.18 -20.88 -9.04
CA CYS A 392 12.45 -21.01 -10.47
C CYS A 392 13.44 -19.93 -10.95
N ARG A 393 14.06 -20.20 -12.10
CA ARG A 393 14.88 -19.25 -12.86
C ARG A 393 14.25 -19.02 -14.22
N ILE A 394 13.92 -17.77 -14.54
CA ILE A 394 13.61 -17.35 -15.91
C ILE A 394 14.93 -17.02 -16.59
N THR A 395 15.22 -17.67 -17.71
CA THR A 395 16.38 -17.41 -18.56
C THR A 395 15.92 -16.91 -19.92
N ARG A 396 16.54 -15.82 -20.37
CA ARG A 396 16.43 -15.27 -21.72
C ARG A 396 17.73 -15.54 -22.46
N GLU A 397 17.63 -16.24 -23.58
CA GLU A 397 18.69 -16.39 -24.58
C GLU A 397 18.28 -15.60 -25.83
N ALA A 398 19.25 -14.99 -26.53
CA ALA A 398 18.95 -14.34 -27.80
C ALA A 398 20.08 -14.42 -28.81
N SER A 399 19.70 -14.30 -30.08
CA SER A 399 20.58 -14.17 -31.23
C SER A 399 20.04 -13.10 -32.18
N GLY A 400 20.88 -12.58 -33.08
CA GLY A 400 20.52 -11.50 -34.02
C GLY A 400 21.00 -10.11 -33.57
N LEU A 401 20.84 -9.08 -34.41
CA LEU A 401 21.51 -7.78 -34.22
C LEU A 401 20.61 -6.69 -33.59
N ASN A 402 19.29 -6.77 -33.77
CA ASN A 402 18.33 -5.76 -33.28
C ASN A 402 16.92 -6.35 -33.18
N ASN A 403 15.94 -5.63 -32.59
CA ASN A 403 14.58 -6.16 -32.37
C ASN A 403 13.89 -6.75 -33.62
N ASN A 404 14.20 -6.29 -34.83
CA ASN A 404 13.59 -6.81 -36.07
C ASN A 404 14.25 -8.12 -36.54
N THR A 405 15.45 -8.41 -36.07
CA THR A 405 16.26 -9.59 -36.42
C THR A 405 16.56 -10.48 -35.22
N LYS A 406 16.12 -10.06 -34.03
CA LYS A 406 16.46 -10.68 -32.76
C LYS A 406 15.46 -11.78 -32.46
N VAL A 407 16.00 -12.99 -32.34
CA VAL A 407 15.25 -14.17 -31.93
C VAL A 407 15.52 -14.37 -30.45
N GLU A 408 14.48 -14.29 -29.64
CA GLU A 408 14.58 -14.53 -28.20
C GLU A 408 13.92 -15.86 -27.84
N LYS A 409 14.50 -16.55 -26.86
CA LYS A 409 13.93 -17.74 -26.23
C LYS A 409 13.89 -17.51 -24.73
N TYR A 410 12.71 -17.74 -24.14
CA TYR A 410 12.52 -17.71 -22.70
C TYR A 410 12.26 -19.10 -22.17
N THR A 411 12.98 -19.48 -21.13
CA THR A 411 12.86 -20.78 -20.48
C THR A 411 12.73 -20.57 -18.98
N LEU A 412 11.79 -21.27 -18.36
CA LEU A 412 11.63 -21.37 -16.92
C LEU A 412 12.26 -22.67 -16.46
N THR A 413 13.26 -22.60 -15.59
CA THR A 413 13.91 -23.76 -14.99
C THR A 413 13.50 -23.87 -13.52
N ALA A 414 12.97 -25.02 -13.11
CA ALA A 414 12.66 -25.27 -11.71
C ALA A 414 13.97 -25.46 -10.94
N LEU A 415 14.18 -24.68 -9.87
CA LEU A 415 15.37 -24.81 -9.01
C LEU A 415 15.11 -25.74 -7.81
N SER A 416 13.83 -26.06 -7.55
CA SER A 416 13.40 -26.95 -6.47
C SER A 416 12.09 -27.66 -6.84
N GLY A 417 11.65 -28.60 -6.00
CA GLY A 417 10.32 -29.22 -6.09
C GLY A 417 10.22 -30.40 -7.05
N THR A 418 9.05 -31.06 -7.03
CA THR A 418 8.75 -32.30 -7.76
C THR A 418 7.96 -32.08 -9.06
N GLY A 419 7.76 -30.81 -9.44
CA GLY A 419 6.89 -30.40 -10.54
C GLY A 419 5.50 -30.03 -10.05
N VAL A 420 4.88 -29.04 -10.69
CA VAL A 420 3.58 -28.49 -10.29
C VAL A 420 2.80 -28.02 -11.50
N ARG A 421 1.46 -28.11 -11.44
CA ARG A 421 0.60 -27.48 -12.43
C ARG A 421 0.74 -25.95 -12.36
N CYS A 422 0.85 -25.30 -13.50
CA CYS A 422 0.98 -23.86 -13.63
C CYS A 422 -0.06 -23.35 -14.62
N LEU A 423 -1.16 -22.79 -14.10
CA LEU A 423 -2.22 -22.24 -14.95
C LEU A 423 -1.68 -21.08 -15.81
N PRO A 424 -2.22 -20.87 -17.02
CA PRO A 424 -1.87 -19.71 -17.82
C PRO A 424 -1.99 -18.39 -17.03
N GLY A 425 -1.00 -17.51 -17.18
CA GLY A 425 -0.98 -16.23 -16.46
C GLY A 425 -0.76 -16.36 -14.95
N SER A 426 -0.02 -17.37 -14.49
CA SER A 426 0.33 -17.50 -13.07
C SER A 426 1.33 -16.42 -12.65
N LEU A 427 1.20 -15.88 -11.43
CA LEU A 427 2.07 -14.80 -10.94
C LEU A 427 3.49 -15.32 -10.67
N PHE A 428 4.46 -14.75 -11.37
CA PHE A 428 5.88 -14.82 -11.05
C PHE A 428 6.25 -13.66 -10.12
N VAL A 429 6.87 -13.99 -8.99
CA VAL A 429 7.39 -13.02 -8.03
C VAL A 429 8.92 -13.08 -8.09
N PRO A 430 9.60 -12.03 -8.59
CA PRO A 430 11.07 -11.97 -8.56
C PRO A 430 11.59 -12.15 -7.14
N GLU A 431 12.70 -12.89 -6.96
CA GLU A 431 13.32 -13.11 -5.64
C GLU A 431 13.63 -11.78 -4.94
N TYR A 432 14.09 -10.79 -5.72
CA TYR A 432 14.36 -9.43 -5.24
C TYR A 432 13.15 -8.83 -4.49
N ALA A 433 11.92 -9.08 -4.96
CA ALA A 433 10.71 -8.51 -4.39
C ALA A 433 10.30 -9.12 -3.03
N LEU A 434 10.91 -10.23 -2.63
CA LEU A 434 10.65 -10.94 -1.37
C LEU A 434 11.69 -10.63 -0.29
N GLN A 435 12.73 -9.87 -0.62
CA GLN A 435 13.81 -9.51 0.30
C GLN A 435 13.54 -8.16 0.96
N ASP A 436 14.06 -7.99 2.18
CA ASP A 436 14.09 -6.69 2.84
C ASP A 436 15.24 -5.85 2.26
N HIS A 437 14.88 -4.70 1.69
CA HIS A 437 15.81 -3.73 1.10
C HIS A 437 15.80 -2.40 1.85
N SER A 438 15.24 -2.33 3.06
CA SER A 438 15.18 -1.11 3.86
C SER A 438 16.57 -0.50 4.14
N GLY A 439 17.63 -1.33 4.11
CA GLY A 439 19.03 -0.92 4.20
C GLY A 439 19.69 -0.45 2.89
N ALA A 440 18.97 -0.37 1.77
CA ALA A 440 19.50 0.01 0.46
C ALA A 440 18.76 1.19 -0.16
N GLU A 441 19.46 2.11 -0.83
CA GLU A 441 18.82 3.16 -1.63
C GLU A 441 18.29 2.59 -2.95
N LEU A 442 17.21 3.16 -3.49
CA LEU A 442 16.73 2.86 -4.86
C LEU A 442 17.05 4.04 -5.78
N TRP A 443 17.89 3.82 -6.79
CA TRP A 443 18.20 4.83 -7.80
C TRP A 443 17.50 4.49 -9.11
N ILE A 444 16.69 5.41 -9.63
CA ILE A 444 15.82 5.20 -10.79
C ILE A 444 16.24 6.11 -11.93
N CYS A 445 16.55 5.51 -13.08
CA CYS A 445 16.80 6.21 -14.34
C CYS A 445 16.15 5.42 -15.48
N ALA A 446 14.88 5.70 -15.76
CA ALA A 446 14.06 4.90 -16.64
C ALA A 446 13.06 5.76 -17.44
N GLY A 447 12.88 5.43 -18.71
CA GLY A 447 11.76 5.91 -19.53
C GLY A 447 12.14 6.42 -20.91
N ILE A 448 13.40 6.81 -21.15
CA ILE A 448 13.78 7.42 -22.43
C ILE A 448 13.62 6.44 -23.61
N ASN A 449 13.77 5.16 -23.32
CA ASN A 449 13.69 4.09 -24.31
C ASN A 449 12.25 3.73 -24.70
N ASP A 450 11.24 4.19 -23.96
CA ASP A 450 9.83 3.84 -24.14
C ASP A 450 9.19 4.55 -25.34
N PHE A 451 9.71 5.72 -25.71
CA PHE A 451 9.14 6.54 -26.77
C PHE A 451 9.16 5.84 -28.14
N ARG A 452 7.98 5.73 -28.75
CA ARG A 452 7.82 5.27 -30.13
C ARG A 452 8.07 6.39 -31.13
N SER A 453 8.31 6.04 -32.39
CA SER A 453 8.22 7.00 -33.50
C SER A 453 6.75 7.23 -33.86
N GLY A 454 6.34 8.46 -34.16
CA GLY A 454 4.94 8.75 -34.49
C GLY A 454 4.57 10.22 -34.36
N THR A 455 3.27 10.46 -34.26
CA THR A 455 2.65 11.77 -34.03
C THR A 455 2.56 12.08 -32.54
N ASP A 456 2.22 13.32 -32.19
CA ASP A 456 2.04 13.73 -30.80
C ASP A 456 0.96 12.91 -30.06
N ALA A 457 -0.13 12.55 -30.75
CA ALA A 457 -1.18 11.71 -30.18
C ALA A 457 -0.66 10.32 -29.77
N ASP A 458 0.24 9.74 -30.57
CA ASP A 458 0.85 8.44 -30.27
C ASP A 458 1.67 8.46 -28.98
N LEU A 459 2.29 9.60 -28.64
CA LEU A 459 3.15 9.70 -27.47
C LEU A 459 2.38 9.80 -26.15
N THR A 460 1.08 10.07 -26.19
CA THR A 460 0.24 10.21 -24.98
C THR A 460 0.21 8.90 -24.17
N ASP A 461 0.04 7.75 -24.84
CA ASP A 461 0.07 6.47 -24.14
C ASP A 461 1.46 6.14 -23.61
N ASP A 462 2.52 6.55 -24.32
CA ASP A 462 3.90 6.30 -23.90
C ASP A 462 4.21 7.07 -22.61
N VAL A 463 3.83 8.35 -22.54
CA VAL A 463 3.91 9.18 -21.33
C VAL A 463 3.13 8.53 -20.18
N ALA A 464 1.89 8.10 -20.42
CA ALA A 464 1.06 7.47 -19.40
C ALA A 464 1.69 6.18 -18.86
N GLN A 465 2.30 5.36 -19.72
CA GLN A 465 2.99 4.14 -19.30
C GLN A 465 4.28 4.45 -18.53
N ILE A 466 5.10 5.39 -18.99
CA ILE A 466 6.34 5.80 -18.29
C ILE A 466 6.01 6.27 -16.87
N ILE A 467 5.03 7.16 -16.74
CA ILE A 467 4.56 7.66 -15.44
C ILE A 467 4.08 6.50 -14.56
N LYS A 468 3.19 5.65 -15.08
CA LYS A 468 2.65 4.50 -14.34
C LYS A 468 3.75 3.56 -13.83
N ASN A 469 4.75 3.29 -14.66
CA ASN A 469 5.82 2.37 -14.33
C ASN A 469 6.77 2.96 -13.28
N VAL A 470 7.15 4.23 -13.41
CA VAL A 470 8.00 4.92 -12.42
C VAL A 470 7.25 5.15 -11.10
N ASP A 471 5.96 5.49 -11.14
CA ASP A 471 5.10 5.56 -9.96
C ASP A 471 5.10 4.24 -9.19
N ALA A 472 5.00 3.12 -9.90
CA ALA A 472 5.04 1.81 -9.27
C ALA A 472 6.40 1.50 -8.63
N MET A 473 7.51 1.90 -9.28
CA MET A 473 8.85 1.73 -8.73
C MET A 473 9.06 2.56 -7.45
N ILE A 474 8.55 3.80 -7.41
CA ILE A 474 8.59 4.63 -6.21
C ILE A 474 7.71 4.03 -5.11
N ALA A 475 6.46 3.68 -5.42
CA ALA A 475 5.54 3.09 -4.43
C ALA A 475 6.08 1.77 -3.85
N PHE A 476 6.84 1.00 -4.63
CA PHE A 476 7.54 -0.19 -4.16
C PHE A 476 8.66 0.16 -3.15
N ALA A 477 9.44 1.21 -3.41
CA ALA A 477 10.47 1.69 -2.50
C ALA A 477 9.89 2.28 -1.20
N GLU A 478 8.80 3.05 -1.30
CA GLU A 478 8.14 3.66 -0.14
C GLU A 478 7.61 2.61 0.83
N LYS A 479 7.03 1.53 0.31
CA LYS A 479 6.55 0.41 1.14
C LYS A 479 7.67 -0.27 1.94
N SER A 480 8.91 -0.17 1.49
CA SER A 480 10.09 -0.71 2.17
C SER A 480 10.88 0.36 2.93
N GLY A 481 10.37 1.59 3.02
CA GLY A 481 11.02 2.70 3.73
C GLY A 481 12.34 3.17 3.10
N ARG A 482 12.57 2.85 1.82
CA ARG A 482 13.85 3.12 1.15
C ARG A 482 13.99 4.58 0.76
N LYS A 483 15.22 5.07 0.84
CA LYS A 483 15.63 6.34 0.22
C LYS A 483 15.63 6.19 -1.30
N VAL A 484 15.10 7.18 -2.01
CA VAL A 484 14.95 7.13 -3.48
C VAL A 484 15.64 8.32 -4.13
N LEU A 485 16.39 8.07 -5.20
CA LEU A 485 16.88 9.08 -6.13
C LEU A 485 16.24 8.82 -7.50
N LEU A 486 15.38 9.74 -7.95
CA LEU A 486 14.77 9.73 -9.28
C LEU A 486 15.49 10.73 -10.18
N PHE A 487 16.20 10.22 -11.18
CA PHE A 487 16.92 11.04 -12.15
C PHE A 487 16.01 11.47 -13.30
N SER A 488 16.10 12.74 -13.69
CA SER A 488 15.34 13.30 -14.81
C SER A 488 15.66 12.63 -16.14
N LEU A 489 14.68 12.59 -17.04
CA LEU A 489 14.92 12.23 -18.44
C LEU A 489 15.71 13.34 -19.13
N THR A 490 16.58 12.95 -20.06
CA THR A 490 17.39 13.88 -20.87
C THR A 490 17.10 13.63 -22.35
N ALA A 491 17.00 14.71 -23.13
CA ALA A 491 16.77 14.65 -24.56
C ALA A 491 18.03 14.18 -25.32
N ASP A 492 17.81 13.36 -26.34
CA ASP A 492 18.84 12.79 -27.20
C ASP A 492 19.03 13.61 -28.49
N ASN A 493 20.11 13.34 -29.22
CA ASN A 493 20.44 13.96 -30.50
C ASN A 493 19.56 13.44 -31.66
N TYR A 494 18.24 13.55 -31.51
CA TYR A 494 17.24 13.25 -32.52
C TYR A 494 16.37 14.47 -32.77
N SER A 495 16.04 14.76 -34.03
CA SER A 495 15.29 15.97 -34.39
C SER A 495 13.92 16.11 -33.72
N THR A 496 13.29 15.01 -33.31
CA THR A 496 12.04 15.00 -32.56
C THR A 496 12.21 15.33 -31.06
N GLU A 497 13.45 15.27 -30.56
CA GLU A 497 13.86 15.54 -29.17
C GLU A 497 14.64 16.85 -29.03
N PHE A 498 14.90 17.57 -30.12
CA PHE A 498 15.41 18.93 -30.04
C PHE A 498 14.35 19.87 -29.44
N TYR A 499 14.80 21.00 -28.90
CA TYR A 499 13.96 22.05 -28.35
C TYR A 499 12.75 22.36 -29.25
N GLY A 500 11.54 22.23 -28.69
CA GLY A 500 10.26 22.41 -29.40
C GLY A 500 9.79 21.21 -30.23
N GLY A 501 10.57 20.13 -30.29
CA GLY A 501 10.18 18.86 -30.90
C GLY A 501 9.08 18.14 -30.13
N ILE A 502 8.34 17.26 -30.80
CA ILE A 502 7.20 16.55 -30.19
C ILE A 502 7.62 15.67 -29.01
N ARG A 503 8.73 14.92 -29.10
CA ARG A 503 9.19 14.09 -27.97
C ARG A 503 9.85 14.93 -26.89
N TYR A 504 10.52 16.01 -27.27
CA TYR A 504 11.08 16.97 -26.33
C TYR A 504 10.01 17.46 -25.35
N MET A 505 8.84 17.86 -25.87
CA MET A 505 7.74 18.32 -25.03
C MET A 505 7.25 17.23 -24.06
N ARG A 506 7.21 15.97 -24.51
CA ARG A 506 6.80 14.83 -23.66
C ARG A 506 7.82 14.47 -22.60
N ILE A 507 9.12 14.62 -22.88
CA ILE A 507 10.19 14.50 -21.88
C ILE A 507 10.01 15.55 -20.78
N LEU A 508 9.76 16.81 -21.15
CA LEU A 508 9.50 17.87 -20.18
C LEU A 508 8.23 17.63 -19.37
N GLU A 509 7.16 17.15 -19.99
CA GLU A 509 5.91 16.79 -19.31
C GLU A 509 6.14 15.77 -18.19
N ILE A 510 6.91 14.71 -18.48
CA ILE A 510 7.26 13.67 -17.51
C ILE A 510 8.14 14.22 -16.38
N ASN A 511 9.19 14.97 -16.72
CA ASN A 511 10.08 15.58 -15.73
C ASN A 511 9.32 16.55 -14.81
N TYR A 512 8.43 17.37 -15.39
CA TYR A 512 7.57 18.26 -14.63
C TYR A 512 6.67 17.48 -13.67
N TYR A 513 5.99 16.44 -14.16
CA TYR A 513 5.14 15.58 -13.34
C TYR A 513 5.91 15.00 -12.13
N TRP A 514 7.08 14.41 -12.37
CA TRP A 514 7.89 13.84 -11.29
C TRP A 514 8.41 14.88 -10.31
N SER A 515 8.82 16.06 -10.79
CA SER A 515 9.29 17.14 -9.92
C SER A 515 8.19 17.65 -8.97
N GLN A 516 6.92 17.65 -9.42
CA GLN A 516 5.79 18.10 -8.61
C GLN A 516 5.27 17.00 -7.68
N LYS A 517 5.21 15.76 -8.15
CA LYS A 517 4.67 14.65 -7.38
C LYS A 517 5.67 14.09 -6.36
N TYR A 518 6.95 14.07 -6.71
CA TYR A 518 8.02 13.48 -5.91
C TYR A 518 9.16 14.47 -5.63
N PRO A 519 8.90 15.67 -5.08
CA PRO A 519 9.94 16.65 -4.79
C PRO A 519 10.98 16.14 -3.79
N ASP A 520 10.62 15.11 -3.00
CA ASP A 520 11.52 14.47 -2.04
C ASP A 520 12.43 13.38 -2.63
N TYR A 521 12.18 12.95 -3.87
CA TYR A 521 12.99 11.94 -4.57
C TYR A 521 13.60 12.46 -5.87
N TYR A 522 13.01 13.48 -6.50
CA TYR A 522 13.45 14.03 -7.78
C TYR A 522 14.78 14.77 -7.64
N VAL A 523 15.83 14.25 -8.28
CA VAL A 523 17.20 14.73 -8.12
C VAL A 523 17.37 16.13 -8.71
N ARG A 524 17.73 17.07 -7.83
CA ARG A 524 18.18 18.43 -8.17
C ARG A 524 19.48 18.74 -7.45
N ALA A 525 20.43 19.36 -8.16
CA ALA A 525 21.65 19.92 -7.58
C ALA A 525 21.35 21.11 -6.65
N ASP A 526 22.36 21.62 -5.95
CA ASP A 526 22.20 22.71 -4.99
C ASP A 526 21.84 24.06 -5.62
N ASN A 527 22.13 24.22 -6.91
CA ASN A 527 21.67 25.35 -7.71
C ASN A 527 20.19 25.21 -8.17
N GLY A 528 19.50 24.16 -7.73
CA GLY A 528 18.10 23.89 -8.06
C GLY A 528 17.88 23.23 -9.42
N LEU A 529 18.93 23.03 -10.23
CA LEU A 529 18.81 22.41 -11.55
C LEU A 529 18.70 20.89 -11.46
N ASP A 530 17.87 20.29 -12.30
CA ASP A 530 17.85 18.84 -12.49
C ASP A 530 18.97 18.35 -13.43
N VAL A 531 19.11 17.04 -13.59
CA VAL A 531 20.21 16.48 -14.38
C VAL A 531 20.16 16.88 -15.85
N ARG A 532 18.97 17.04 -16.42
CA ARG A 532 18.81 17.55 -17.78
C ARG A 532 19.41 18.95 -17.83
N GLU A 533 18.91 19.86 -17.02
CA GLU A 533 19.33 21.26 -17.01
C GLU A 533 20.83 21.42 -16.74
N LEU A 534 21.41 20.59 -15.85
CA LEU A 534 22.84 20.59 -15.55
C LEU A 534 23.72 20.20 -16.75
N LEU A 535 23.32 19.19 -17.52
CA LEU A 535 24.09 18.77 -18.70
C LEU A 535 24.11 19.86 -19.76
N ILE A 536 22.98 20.54 -19.97
CA ILE A 536 22.88 21.65 -20.93
C ILE A 536 23.73 22.83 -20.48
N ALA A 537 23.63 23.20 -19.20
CA ALA A 537 24.40 24.29 -18.63
C ALA A 537 25.93 24.04 -18.68
N ALA A 538 26.36 22.78 -18.80
CA ALA A 538 27.76 22.39 -18.86
C ALA A 538 28.36 22.41 -20.29
N TYR A 539 27.66 22.95 -21.29
CA TYR A 539 28.19 23.07 -22.66
C TYR A 539 29.49 23.88 -22.72
N ASN A 540 30.40 23.51 -23.61
CA ASN A 540 31.62 24.29 -23.86
C ASN A 540 31.36 25.37 -24.91
N ALA A 541 31.28 26.64 -24.49
CA ALA A 541 31.06 27.77 -25.39
C ALA A 541 32.13 27.97 -26.48
N ASN A 542 33.33 27.37 -26.32
CA ASN A 542 34.39 27.39 -27.33
C ASN A 542 34.27 26.23 -28.34
N ASN A 543 33.38 25.27 -28.11
CA ASN A 543 33.07 24.20 -29.04
C ASN A 543 31.78 24.53 -29.79
N ALA A 544 31.89 24.78 -31.09
CA ALA A 544 30.74 25.15 -31.92
C ALA A 544 29.61 24.11 -31.90
N GLN A 545 29.94 22.81 -31.81
CA GLN A 545 28.93 21.76 -31.74
C GLN A 545 28.20 21.78 -30.39
N ASP A 546 28.90 21.98 -29.27
CA ASP A 546 28.26 22.11 -27.96
C ASP A 546 27.31 23.33 -27.89
N VAL A 547 27.64 24.42 -28.58
CA VAL A 547 26.76 25.60 -28.69
C VAL A 547 25.48 25.26 -29.47
N ILE A 548 25.58 24.47 -30.55
CA ILE A 548 24.41 23.98 -31.30
C ILE A 548 23.58 23.05 -30.43
N ASP A 549 24.21 22.12 -29.73
CA ASP A 549 23.54 21.16 -28.85
C ASP A 549 22.83 21.87 -27.68
N TYR A 550 23.44 22.91 -27.11
CA TYR A 550 22.82 23.81 -26.13
C TYR A 550 21.57 24.48 -26.69
N GLY A 551 21.64 25.00 -27.93
CA GLY A 551 20.48 25.59 -28.61
C GLY A 551 19.37 24.60 -28.92
N ASN A 552 19.70 23.32 -29.12
CA ASN A 552 18.75 22.22 -29.27
C ASN A 552 18.29 21.64 -27.93
N ASP A 553 18.82 22.12 -26.81
CA ASP A 553 18.52 21.65 -25.46
C ASP A 553 18.74 20.13 -25.30
N ILE A 554 19.84 19.61 -25.85
CA ILE A 554 20.29 18.21 -25.74
C ILE A 554 21.66 18.11 -25.05
N THR A 555 21.98 16.96 -24.47
CA THR A 555 23.28 16.73 -23.79
C THR A 555 24.43 17.10 -24.74
N PRO A 556 25.36 18.02 -24.42
CA PRO A 556 26.42 18.48 -25.33
C PRO A 556 27.32 17.38 -25.86
N SER A 557 27.90 17.57 -27.05
CA SER A 557 28.70 16.56 -27.75
C SER A 557 29.94 16.17 -26.96
N SER A 558 30.54 17.13 -26.26
CA SER A 558 31.66 16.89 -25.35
C SER A 558 31.30 16.02 -24.14
N LEU A 559 30.00 15.87 -23.83
CA LEU A 559 29.48 15.13 -22.66
C LEU A 559 28.73 13.84 -23.04
N ARG A 560 28.62 13.50 -24.32
CA ARG A 560 28.02 12.25 -24.82
C ARG A 560 29.00 11.42 -25.63
N SER A 561 28.79 10.11 -25.68
CA SER A 561 29.62 9.17 -26.47
C SER A 561 29.00 8.84 -27.84
N ASP A 562 27.68 8.95 -27.93
CA ASP A 562 26.88 8.77 -29.13
C ASP A 562 25.67 9.72 -29.05
N ASP A 563 24.67 9.54 -29.92
CA ASP A 563 23.49 10.40 -29.95
C ASP A 563 22.60 10.35 -28.70
N ARG A 564 22.84 9.43 -27.75
CA ARG A 564 21.97 9.20 -26.59
C ARG A 564 22.71 9.19 -25.26
N HIS A 565 23.84 8.52 -25.21
CA HIS A 565 24.46 8.14 -23.94
C HIS A 565 25.49 9.18 -23.51
N PRO A 566 25.40 9.69 -22.26
CA PRO A 566 26.49 10.45 -21.68
C PRO A 566 27.79 9.66 -21.72
N ASN A 567 28.91 10.36 -21.92
CA ASN A 567 30.23 9.77 -21.72
C ASN A 567 30.62 9.83 -20.23
N THR A 568 31.82 9.39 -19.87
CA THR A 568 32.30 9.43 -18.48
C THR A 568 32.16 10.81 -17.81
N ALA A 569 32.44 11.91 -18.54
CA ALA A 569 32.30 13.26 -18.01
C ALA A 569 30.82 13.67 -17.86
N GLY A 570 29.96 13.30 -18.81
CA GLY A 570 28.52 13.49 -18.68
C GLY A 570 27.93 12.72 -17.48
N TYR A 571 28.34 11.48 -17.25
CA TYR A 571 27.93 10.72 -16.07
C TYR A 571 28.46 11.28 -14.74
N ALA A 572 29.59 12.00 -14.76
CA ALA A 572 30.08 12.71 -13.58
C ALA A 572 29.10 13.81 -13.13
N ILE A 573 28.37 14.43 -14.06
CA ILE A 573 27.33 15.42 -13.76
C ILE A 573 26.12 14.76 -13.09
N TYR A 574 25.66 13.60 -13.60
CA TYR A 574 24.63 12.79 -12.92
C TYR A 574 25.05 12.46 -11.48
N ALA A 575 26.27 11.96 -11.32
CA ALA A 575 26.81 11.56 -10.02
C ALA A 575 26.89 12.75 -9.06
N ASN A 576 27.42 13.89 -9.49
CA ASN A 576 27.52 15.08 -8.64
C ASN A 576 26.13 15.61 -8.23
N ALA A 577 25.15 15.61 -9.15
CA ALA A 577 23.77 15.99 -8.83
C ALA A 577 23.15 15.06 -7.77
N GLY A 578 23.32 13.74 -7.95
CA GLY A 578 22.88 12.75 -6.98
C GLY A 578 23.55 12.91 -5.62
N TYR A 579 24.85 13.20 -5.59
CA TYR A 579 25.62 13.42 -4.36
C TYR A 579 25.15 14.66 -3.60
N GLN A 580 24.98 15.79 -4.28
CA GLN A 580 24.45 17.02 -3.68
C GLN A 580 23.04 16.82 -3.14
N PHE A 581 22.16 16.18 -3.92
CA PHE A 581 20.81 15.85 -3.50
C PHE A 581 20.79 14.97 -2.25
N ARG A 582 21.61 13.90 -2.25
CA ARG A 582 21.76 12.95 -1.14
C ARG A 582 22.18 13.67 0.14
N ASN A 583 23.19 14.52 0.06
CA ASN A 583 23.68 15.30 1.20
C ASN A 583 22.62 16.26 1.73
N ARG A 584 21.90 16.97 0.85
CA ARG A 584 20.83 17.90 1.24
C ARG A 584 19.67 17.20 1.94
N LYS A 585 19.36 15.95 1.55
CA LYS A 585 18.32 15.13 2.18
C LYS A 585 18.77 14.40 3.46
N GLY A 586 20.07 14.48 3.83
CA GLY A 586 20.62 13.78 5.00
C GLY A 586 20.63 12.26 4.84
N PHE A 587 20.71 11.77 3.60
CA PHE A 587 20.70 10.34 3.29
C PHE A 587 21.96 9.62 3.76
#